data_AF-A0AA42KK65-F1
#
_entry.id   AF-A0AA42KK65-F1
#
_cell.length_a   1.000
_cell.length_b   1.000
_cell.length_c   1.000
_cell.angle_alpha   90.00
_cell.angle_beta   90.00
_cell.angle_gamma   90.00
#
_symmetry.space_group_name_H-M   'P 1'
#
loop_
_entity.id
_entity.type
_entity.pdbx_description
1 polymer ?
#
loop_
_entity_poly.entity_id
_entity_poly.type
_entity_poly.pdbx_seq_one_letter_code
_entity_poly.pdbx_strand_id
1 'polypeptide(L)'
;MYKHTLALLGLAAAITGCSTMENPADYATYRYEPLVQDVRDGMTKDEVLTIGGPPSSEVQNTVTAGTCNNYILNVDGKEQPYYVTFTSEGRVEGKGFMTCEQHQNNKRRL
;
A
#
# COMPACT_ATOMS: atom_id res chain seq x y z
N MET A 1 5.21 37.50 -46.46
CA MET A 1 5.61 37.49 -45.04
C MET A 1 5.15 36.17 -44.44
N TYR A 2 6.11 35.37 -43.98
CA TYR A 2 5.95 33.97 -43.56
C TYR A 2 5.07 33.84 -42.31
N LYS A 3 4.03 32.99 -42.36
CA LYS A 3 3.32 32.53 -41.16
C LYS A 3 3.84 31.14 -40.82
N HIS A 4 4.80 31.09 -39.89
CA HIS A 4 5.26 29.85 -39.29
C HIS A 4 4.26 29.38 -38.24
N THR A 5 3.47 28.37 -38.59
CA THR A 5 2.62 27.65 -37.64
C THR A 5 3.52 26.68 -36.86
N LEU A 6 3.89 27.06 -35.64
CA LEU A 6 4.62 26.21 -34.71
C LEU A 6 3.68 25.13 -34.16
N ALA A 7 3.86 23.89 -34.61
CA ALA A 7 3.28 22.71 -33.99
C ALA A 7 4.07 22.40 -32.70
N LEU A 8 3.44 22.59 -31.55
CA LEU A 8 3.96 22.15 -30.26
C LEU A 8 3.71 20.64 -30.11
N LEU A 9 4.73 19.84 -30.40
CA LEU A 9 4.79 18.42 -30.02
C LEU A 9 4.99 18.33 -28.49
N GLY A 10 3.93 17.96 -27.77
CA GLY A 10 4.01 17.68 -26.34
C GLY A 10 4.84 16.41 -26.09
N LEU A 11 6.00 16.56 -25.46
CA LEU A 11 6.72 15.44 -24.89
C LEU A 11 5.95 14.93 -23.67
N ALA A 12 5.32 13.75 -23.81
CA ALA A 12 4.88 12.97 -22.67
C ALA A 12 6.12 12.43 -21.93
N ALA A 13 6.52 13.10 -20.84
CA ALA A 13 7.50 12.57 -19.92
C ALA A 13 6.86 11.38 -19.18
N ALA A 14 7.17 10.16 -19.61
CA ALA A 14 6.90 8.97 -18.81
C ALA A 14 7.80 9.02 -17.57
N ILE A 15 7.23 9.47 -16.45
CA ILE A 15 7.91 9.42 -15.16
C ILE A 15 7.97 7.92 -14.81
N THR A 16 9.10 7.26 -15.05
CA THR A 16 9.37 5.94 -14.48
C THR A 16 9.58 6.14 -12.98
N GLY A 17 8.48 6.19 -12.23
CA GLY A 17 8.46 6.51 -10.82
C GLY A 17 9.27 5.48 -10.00
N CYS A 18 10.05 5.99 -9.05
CA CYS A 18 10.62 5.18 -7.98
C CYS A 18 9.53 4.28 -7.38
N SER A 19 9.76 2.97 -7.39
CA SER A 19 8.82 1.91 -6.99
C SER A 19 8.50 1.87 -5.49
N THR A 20 8.73 2.97 -4.78
CA THR A 20 8.52 3.11 -3.33
C THR A 20 7.32 3.99 -2.98
N MET A 21 6.71 4.70 -3.95
CA MET A 21 5.51 5.50 -3.72
C MET A 21 4.24 4.70 -3.99
N GLU A 22 3.34 4.66 -3.01
CA GLU A 22 2.00 4.10 -3.19
C GLU A 22 1.25 4.85 -4.29
N ASN A 23 0.56 4.11 -5.16
CA ASN A 23 -0.15 4.69 -6.29
C ASN A 23 -1.36 5.52 -5.78
N PRO A 24 -1.43 6.84 -6.08
CA PRO A 24 -2.55 7.68 -5.64
C PRO A 24 -3.93 7.16 -6.07
N ALA A 25 -4.00 6.42 -7.19
CA ALA A 25 -5.24 5.84 -7.68
C ALA A 25 -5.77 4.71 -6.77
N ASP A 26 -4.89 3.97 -6.09
CA ASP A 26 -5.28 2.88 -5.20
C ASP A 26 -5.99 3.46 -3.98
N TYR A 27 -5.41 4.49 -3.36
CA TYR A 27 -6.07 5.18 -2.25
C TYR A 27 -7.44 5.72 -2.64
N ALA A 28 -7.58 6.37 -3.80
CA ALA A 28 -8.87 6.90 -4.25
C ALA A 28 -9.95 5.81 -4.39
N THR A 29 -9.57 4.61 -4.82
CA THR A 29 -10.47 3.47 -5.02
C THR A 29 -10.84 2.80 -3.70
N TYR A 30 -9.85 2.57 -2.82
CA TYR A 30 -10.00 1.71 -1.64
C TYR A 30 -10.15 2.48 -0.31
N ARG A 31 -10.20 3.82 -0.31
CA ARG A 31 -10.25 4.65 0.92
C ARG A 31 -11.37 4.32 1.91
N TYR A 32 -12.45 3.68 1.45
CA TYR A 32 -13.59 3.30 2.29
C TYR A 32 -13.54 1.83 2.73
N GLU A 33 -12.55 1.06 2.31
CA GLU A 33 -12.34 -0.29 2.82
C GLU A 33 -11.96 -0.21 4.31
N PRO A 34 -12.51 -1.05 5.20
CA PRO A 34 -12.31 -0.93 6.65
C PRO A 34 -10.84 -0.91 7.09
N LEU A 35 -10.00 -1.74 6.46
CA LEU A 35 -8.55 -1.78 6.72
C LEU A 35 -7.85 -0.44 6.37
N VAL A 36 -8.32 0.24 5.34
CA VAL A 36 -7.78 1.54 4.92
C VAL A 36 -8.37 2.64 5.80
N GLN A 37 -9.67 2.62 6.03
CA GLN A 37 -10.40 3.70 6.67
C GLN A 37 -10.25 3.72 8.20
N ASP A 38 -10.16 2.57 8.85
CA ASP A 38 -10.36 2.46 10.30
C ASP A 38 -9.13 1.95 11.07
N VAL A 39 -8.27 1.12 10.47
CA VAL A 39 -7.02 0.68 11.14
C VAL A 39 -6.09 1.87 11.37
N ARG A 40 -5.63 2.09 12.60
CA ARG A 40 -4.70 3.17 12.99
C ARG A 40 -3.44 2.59 13.63
N ASP A 41 -2.37 3.38 13.66
CA ASP A 41 -1.14 3.06 14.39
C ASP A 41 -1.44 2.79 15.87
N GLY A 42 -0.77 1.78 16.44
CA GLY A 42 -0.93 1.38 17.83
C GLY A 42 -2.11 0.46 18.14
N MET A 43 -3.02 0.20 17.19
CA MET A 43 -4.06 -0.82 17.36
C MET A 43 -3.46 -2.21 17.59
N THR A 44 -4.13 -3.05 18.37
CA THR A 44 -3.79 -4.46 18.54
C THR A 44 -4.09 -5.27 17.29
N LYS A 45 -3.42 -6.42 17.15
CA LYS A 45 -3.77 -7.40 16.12
C LYS A 45 -5.24 -7.81 16.17
N ASP A 46 -5.81 -8.00 17.37
CA ASP A 46 -7.23 -8.39 17.53
C ASP A 46 -8.20 -7.30 17.05
N GLU A 47 -7.89 -6.03 17.28
CA GLU A 47 -8.66 -4.91 16.72
C GLU A 47 -8.61 -4.90 15.18
N VAL A 48 -7.44 -5.16 14.60
CA VAL A 48 -7.30 -5.26 13.13
C VAL A 48 -8.09 -6.44 12.57
N LEU A 49 -8.06 -7.60 13.23
CA LEU A 49 -8.87 -8.77 12.86
C LEU A 49 -10.38 -8.49 12.97
N THR A 50 -10.78 -7.69 13.95
CA THR A 50 -12.18 -7.26 14.10
C THR A 50 -12.61 -6.34 12.97
N ILE A 51 -11.72 -5.46 12.51
CA ILE A 51 -11.99 -4.50 11.43
C ILE A 51 -11.97 -5.16 10.05
N GLY A 52 -10.92 -5.92 9.74
CA GLY A 52 -10.65 -6.42 8.39
C GLY A 52 -10.89 -7.91 8.20
N GLY A 53 -11.28 -8.63 9.25
CA GLY A 53 -11.39 -10.08 9.21
C GLY A 53 -10.04 -10.80 9.17
N PRO A 54 -10.05 -12.12 8.89
CA PRO A 54 -8.83 -12.92 8.82
C PRO A 54 -7.94 -12.47 7.64
N PRO A 55 -6.62 -12.39 7.83
CA PRO A 55 -5.70 -12.07 6.75
C PRO A 55 -5.60 -13.22 5.75
N SER A 56 -5.19 -12.92 4.51
CA SER A 56 -4.88 -13.95 3.51
C SER A 56 -3.64 -14.75 3.88
N SER A 57 -2.69 -14.12 4.58
CA SER A 57 -1.54 -14.76 5.21
C SER A 57 -0.94 -13.86 6.28
N GLU A 58 -0.24 -14.47 7.24
CA GLU A 58 0.60 -13.78 8.19
C GLU A 58 2.04 -14.25 7.99
N VAL A 59 2.99 -13.32 8.02
CA VAL A 59 4.43 -13.61 7.91
C VAL A 59 5.20 -12.97 9.05
N GLN A 60 6.27 -13.64 9.48
CA GLN A 60 7.23 -13.01 10.38
C GLN A 60 7.98 -11.91 9.63
N ASN A 61 8.12 -10.74 10.26
CA ASN A 61 8.91 -9.68 9.68
C ASN A 61 10.41 -10.02 9.82
N THR A 62 11.15 -9.85 8.73
CA THR A 62 12.59 -10.20 8.62
C THR A 62 13.49 -8.98 8.67
N VAL A 63 12.91 -7.78 8.68
CA VAL A 63 13.63 -6.49 8.65
C VAL A 63 13.42 -5.74 9.96
N THR A 64 12.17 -5.72 10.45
CA THR A 64 11.82 -5.23 11.80
C THR A 64 11.33 -6.39 12.67
N ALA A 65 11.35 -6.23 13.99
CA ALA A 65 10.75 -7.20 14.90
C ALA A 65 9.22 -7.16 14.78
N GLY A 66 8.56 -8.32 14.89
CA GLY A 66 7.10 -8.44 14.81
C GLY A 66 6.60 -9.19 13.59
N THR A 67 5.35 -8.96 13.20
CA THR A 67 4.64 -9.74 12.17
C THR A 67 3.98 -8.83 11.14
N CYS A 68 3.62 -9.36 9.98
CA CYS A 68 2.90 -8.63 8.96
C CYS A 68 1.78 -9.49 8.37
N ASN A 69 0.59 -8.90 8.28
CA ASN A 69 -0.59 -9.51 7.69
C ASN A 69 -0.78 -9.02 6.25
N ASN A 70 -0.99 -9.95 5.33
CA ASN A 70 -1.47 -9.66 3.99
C ASN A 70 -2.99 -9.72 3.94
N TYR A 71 -3.56 -8.82 3.15
CA TYR A 71 -4.97 -8.76 2.79
C TYR A 71 -5.07 -8.55 1.28
N ILE A 72 -6.25 -8.87 0.73
CA ILE A 72 -6.65 -8.51 -0.62
C ILE A 72 -7.91 -7.66 -0.49
N LEU A 73 -7.79 -6.36 -0.78
CA LEU A 73 -8.95 -5.48 -0.87
C LEU A 73 -9.68 -5.78 -2.18
N ASN A 74 -11.00 -5.70 -2.17
CA ASN A 74 -11.80 -5.90 -3.37
C ASN A 74 -12.92 -4.86 -3.45
N VAL A 75 -12.84 -3.99 -4.46
CA VAL A 75 -13.89 -3.00 -4.76
C VAL A 75 -14.28 -3.19 -6.23
N ASP A 76 -15.55 -3.52 -6.47
CA ASP A 76 -16.11 -3.76 -7.81
C ASP A 76 -15.30 -4.77 -8.65
N GLY A 77 -14.79 -5.83 -8.01
CA GLY A 77 -14.01 -6.87 -8.66
C GLY A 77 -12.56 -6.49 -8.96
N LYS A 78 -12.11 -5.30 -8.55
CA LYS A 78 -10.69 -4.91 -8.60
C LYS A 78 -10.03 -5.34 -7.31
N GLU A 79 -9.04 -6.22 -7.43
CA GLU A 79 -8.25 -6.70 -6.31
C GLU A 79 -7.01 -5.84 -6.11
N GLN A 80 -6.67 -5.56 -4.85
CA GLN A 80 -5.47 -4.83 -4.46
C GLN A 80 -4.83 -5.45 -3.22
N PRO A 81 -3.56 -5.91 -3.30
CA PRO A 81 -2.80 -6.29 -2.12
C PRO A 81 -2.68 -5.15 -1.12
N TYR A 82 -2.85 -5.49 0.16
CA TYR A 82 -2.73 -4.55 1.26
C TYR A 82 -2.03 -5.22 2.44
N TYR A 83 -1.07 -4.53 3.06
CA TYR A 83 -0.38 -5.03 4.24
C TYR A 83 -0.77 -4.24 5.48
N VAL A 84 -0.71 -4.92 6.63
CA VAL A 84 -0.67 -4.29 7.96
C VAL A 84 0.49 -4.93 8.72
N THR A 85 1.47 -4.14 9.13
CA THR A 85 2.64 -4.60 9.90
C THR A 85 2.47 -4.26 11.37
N PHE A 86 3.00 -5.13 12.23
CA PHE A 86 2.89 -5.05 13.68
C PHE A 86 4.26 -5.15 14.33
N THR A 87 4.46 -4.40 15.41
CA THR A 87 5.65 -4.50 16.28
C THR A 87 5.74 -5.86 16.98
N SER A 88 6.83 -6.10 17.71
CA SER A 88 7.00 -7.27 18.60
C SER A 88 5.90 -7.41 19.66
N GLU A 89 5.27 -6.32 20.07
CA GLU A 89 4.17 -6.29 21.05
C GLU A 89 2.80 -6.49 20.39
N GLY A 90 2.75 -6.76 19.09
CA GLY A 90 1.51 -6.97 18.35
C GLY A 90 0.70 -5.70 18.11
N ARG A 91 1.38 -4.55 17.99
CA ARG A 91 0.78 -3.23 17.74
C ARG A 91 1.03 -2.77 16.31
N VAL A 92 0.02 -2.21 15.65
CA VAL A 92 0.16 -1.69 14.28
C VAL A 92 1.27 -0.63 14.22
N GLU A 93 2.24 -0.84 13.34
CA GLU A 93 3.34 0.11 13.08
C GLU A 93 3.30 0.68 11.64
N GLY A 94 2.43 0.15 10.78
CA GLY A 94 2.28 0.60 9.41
C GLY A 94 1.30 -0.22 8.60
N LYS A 95 0.86 0.34 7.48
CA LYS A 95 -0.06 -0.29 6.54
C LYS A 95 0.09 0.31 5.14
N GLY A 96 -0.40 -0.36 4.10
CA GLY A 96 -0.28 0.18 2.75
C GLY A 96 -0.61 -0.76 1.59
N PHE A 97 -0.62 -0.22 0.38
CA PHE A 97 -1.07 -0.85 -0.87
C PHE A 97 0.01 -1.71 -1.54
N MET A 98 0.46 -2.74 -0.84
CA MET A 98 1.42 -3.74 -1.34
C MET A 98 1.36 -5.01 -0.48
N THR A 99 2.08 -6.05 -0.86
CA THR A 99 2.26 -7.23 0.00
C THR A 99 3.26 -6.96 1.12
N CYS A 100 3.21 -7.74 2.20
CA CYS A 100 4.22 -7.77 3.25
C CYS A 100 5.64 -8.00 2.72
N GLU A 101 5.80 -8.85 1.69
CA GLU A 101 7.11 -9.12 1.07
C GLU A 101 7.63 -7.88 0.33
N GLN A 102 6.77 -7.21 -0.44
CA GLN A 102 7.13 -5.97 -1.13
C GLN A 102 7.51 -4.87 -0.13
N HIS A 103 6.73 -4.72 0.95
CA HIS A 103 7.05 -3.77 2.01
C HIS A 103 8.43 -4.03 2.64
N GLN A 104 8.71 -5.28 3.01
CA GLN A 104 10.00 -5.66 3.59
C GLN A 104 11.16 -5.44 2.60
N ASN A 105 10.98 -5.80 1.33
CA ASN A 105 11.99 -5.57 0.29
C ASN A 105 12.25 -4.07 0.07
N ASN A 106 11.23 -3.22 0.15
CA ASN A 106 11.39 -1.77 0.09
C ASN A 106 12.16 -1.25 1.30
N LYS A 107 11.83 -1.72 2.51
CA LYS A 107 12.54 -1.34 3.75
C LYS A 107 14.02 -1.73 3.73
N ARG A 108 14.39 -2.87 3.16
CA ARG A 108 15.81 -3.29 3.04
C ARG A 108 16.65 -2.41 2.12
N ARG A 109 16.02 -1.63 1.25
CA ARG A 109 16.69 -0.76 0.26
C ARG A 109 16.86 0.68 0.74
N LEU A 110 16.29 1.02 1.90
CA LEU A 110 16.44 2.32 2.58
C LEU A 110 17.63 2.26 3.53
#